data_AF-A0A842T260-F1
#
_entry.id   AF-A0A842T260-F1
#
_cell.length_a   1.000
_cell.length_b   1.000
_cell.length_c   1.000
_cell.angle_alpha   90.00
_cell.angle_beta   90.00
_cell.angle_gamma   90.00
#
_symmetry.space_group_name_H-M   'P 1'
#
loop_
_entity.id
_entity.type
_entity.pdbx_description
1 polymer ?
#
loop_
_entity_poly.entity_id
_entity_poly.type
_entity_poly.pdbx_seq_one_letter_code
_entity_poly.pdbx_strand_id
1 'polypeptide(L)'
;MPKKASSSKKKRAAKKAGPKKRKMPSLPTVNEKNIDELEQEAISRVNKTLSALEVALASWDASDKLPEKKNKFMRYKWLHDALTEWERNLLKSVGKEEDFQTRLNRLQQFANIYHSYAGR
;
A
#
# COMPACT_ATOMS: atom_id res chain seq x y z
N MET A 1 -6.21 -72.10 11.29
CA MET A 1 -6.24 -70.80 11.99
C MET A 1 -5.64 -69.73 11.09
N PRO A 2 -6.26 -68.55 10.95
CA PRO A 2 -6.06 -67.62 9.84
C PRO A 2 -4.98 -66.56 10.13
N LYS A 3 -4.37 -65.98 9.08
CA LYS A 3 -3.93 -64.57 9.06
C LYS A 3 -3.44 -64.09 7.68
N LYS A 4 -4.01 -62.94 7.29
CA LYS A 4 -3.49 -61.84 6.42
C LYS A 4 -3.59 -62.07 4.89
N ALA A 5 -4.48 -61.39 4.15
CA ALA A 5 -4.63 -59.94 3.87
C ALA A 5 -3.58 -59.37 2.88
N SER A 6 -4.03 -59.13 1.64
CA SER A 6 -3.52 -58.15 0.67
C SER A 6 -4.38 -58.27 -0.59
N SER A 7 -4.72 -57.26 -1.39
CA SER A 7 -4.49 -55.81 -1.36
C SER A 7 -5.31 -55.25 -2.54
N SER A 8 -6.50 -54.71 -2.28
CA SER A 8 -7.30 -54.04 -3.32
C SER A 8 -6.87 -52.58 -3.44
N LYS A 9 -5.94 -52.33 -4.36
CA LYS A 9 -5.35 -51.03 -4.66
C LYS A 9 -6.38 -50.10 -5.32
N LYS A 10 -7.04 -49.28 -4.51
CA LYS A 10 -8.01 -48.25 -4.93
C LYS A 10 -7.27 -47.12 -5.67
N LYS A 11 -7.45 -47.04 -6.99
CA LYS A 11 -6.96 -45.92 -7.84
C LYS A 11 -7.60 -44.61 -7.36
N ARG A 12 -6.80 -43.71 -6.78
CA ARG A 12 -7.19 -42.31 -6.54
C ARG A 12 -6.94 -41.50 -7.80
N ALA A 13 -8.00 -41.03 -8.44
CA ALA A 13 -7.93 -40.03 -9.49
C ALA A 13 -7.42 -38.70 -8.91
N ALA A 14 -6.24 -38.26 -9.36
CA ALA A 14 -5.74 -36.93 -9.06
C ALA A 14 -6.59 -35.89 -9.80
N LYS A 15 -7.50 -35.21 -9.08
CA LYS A 15 -8.14 -33.99 -9.57
C LYS A 15 -7.03 -32.95 -9.79
N LYS A 16 -6.68 -32.69 -11.05
CA LYS A 16 -5.86 -31.54 -11.44
C LYS A 16 -6.62 -30.28 -11.04
N ALA A 17 -6.19 -29.64 -9.94
CA ALA A 17 -6.62 -28.30 -9.61
C ALA A 17 -6.05 -27.37 -10.69
N GLY A 18 -6.91 -26.87 -11.59
CA GLY A 18 -6.53 -25.80 -12.52
C GLY A 18 -6.02 -24.59 -11.73
N PRO A 19 -5.15 -23.75 -12.35
CA PRO A 19 -4.64 -22.57 -11.68
C PRO A 19 -5.82 -21.68 -11.29
N LYS A 20 -6.03 -21.49 -9.97
CA LYS A 20 -6.97 -20.50 -9.45
C LYS A 20 -6.53 -19.16 -10.00
N LYS A 21 -7.21 -18.65 -11.04
CA LYS A 21 -7.10 -17.25 -11.44
C LYS A 21 -7.42 -16.43 -10.20
N ARG A 22 -6.39 -15.88 -9.56
CA ARG A 22 -6.55 -14.85 -8.54
C ARG A 22 -7.32 -13.74 -9.25
N LYS A 23 -8.59 -13.52 -8.88
CA LYS A 23 -9.28 -12.28 -9.23
C LYS A 23 -8.42 -11.19 -8.62
N MET A 24 -7.59 -10.54 -9.44
CA MET A 24 -7.03 -9.28 -9.02
C MET A 24 -8.24 -8.39 -8.72
N PRO A 25 -8.29 -7.71 -7.56
CA PRO A 25 -9.31 -6.70 -7.35
C PRO A 25 -9.21 -5.76 -8.56
N SER A 26 -10.30 -5.66 -9.32
CA SER A 26 -10.40 -4.66 -10.38
C SER A 26 -10.10 -3.32 -9.73
N LEU A 27 -9.05 -2.65 -10.20
CA LEU A 27 -8.80 -1.27 -9.81
C LEU A 27 -10.12 -0.51 -10.02
N PRO A 28 -10.57 0.29 -9.04
CA PRO A 28 -11.76 1.09 -9.21
C PRO A 28 -11.57 1.90 -10.50
N THR A 29 -12.53 1.81 -11.42
CA THR A 29 -12.53 2.64 -12.63
C THR A 29 -12.62 4.08 -12.15
N VAL A 30 -11.49 4.79 -12.14
CA VAL A 30 -11.44 6.19 -11.73
C VAL A 30 -12.18 6.98 -12.81
N ASN A 31 -13.35 7.48 -12.46
CA ASN A 31 -14.15 8.36 -13.31
C ASN A 31 -14.12 9.77 -12.71
N GLU A 32 -14.34 10.80 -13.54
CA GLU A 32 -14.39 12.21 -13.13
C GLU A 32 -15.35 12.47 -11.96
N LYS A 33 -16.42 11.67 -11.82
CA LYS A 33 -17.40 11.81 -10.73
C LYS A 33 -16.88 11.43 -9.35
N ASN A 34 -15.82 10.61 -9.27
CA ASN A 34 -15.31 10.05 -8.02
C ASN A 34 -13.89 10.52 -7.72
N ILE A 35 -13.28 11.33 -8.60
CA ILE A 35 -11.90 11.79 -8.40
C ILE A 35 -11.79 12.74 -7.21
N ASP A 36 -12.82 13.56 -6.97
CA ASP A 36 -12.92 14.42 -5.79
C ASP A 36 -12.91 13.58 -4.49
N GLU A 37 -13.73 12.52 -4.44
CA GLU A 37 -13.81 11.62 -3.28
C GLU A 37 -12.48 10.88 -3.04
N LEU A 38 -11.84 10.41 -4.12
CA LEU A 38 -10.54 9.73 -4.05
C LEU A 38 -9.42 10.67 -3.61
N GLU A 39 -9.42 11.92 -4.05
CA GLU A 39 -8.48 12.94 -3.57
C GLU A 39 -8.71 13.26 -2.10
N GLN A 40 -9.95 13.47 -1.67
CA GLN A 40 -10.26 13.70 -0.26
C GLN A 40 -9.84 12.50 0.61
N GLU A 41 -10.06 11.28 0.15
CA GLU A 41 -9.61 10.08 0.84
C GLU A 41 -8.08 9.99 0.89
N ALA A 42 -7.40 10.27 -0.22
CA ALA A 42 -5.94 10.29 -0.28
C ALA A 42 -5.37 11.33 0.70
N ILE A 43 -5.89 12.55 0.70
CA ILE A 43 -5.50 13.61 1.65
C ILE A 43 -5.72 13.15 3.08
N SER A 44 -6.90 12.61 3.40
CA SER A 44 -7.20 12.13 4.75
C SER A 44 -6.21 11.05 5.21
N ARG A 45 -5.83 10.12 4.31
CA ARG A 45 -4.86 9.07 4.59
C ARG A 45 -3.44 9.62 4.74
N VAL A 46 -3.05 10.58 3.91
CA VAL A 46 -1.75 11.26 4.01
C VAL A 46 -1.64 11.94 5.35
N ASN A 47 -2.62 12.75 5.75
CA ASN A 47 -2.57 13.51 7.00
C ASN A 47 -2.47 12.58 8.21
N LYS A 48 -3.30 11.51 8.26
CA LYS A 48 -3.20 10.50 9.33
C LYS A 48 -1.84 9.83 9.37
N THR A 49 -1.26 9.56 8.21
CA THR A 49 0.04 8.87 8.13
C THR A 49 1.19 9.79 8.50
N LEU A 50 1.16 11.06 8.05
CA LEU A 50 2.13 12.08 8.46
C LEU A 50 2.13 12.25 9.97
N SER A 51 0.96 12.43 10.60
CA SER A 51 0.89 12.53 12.06
C SER A 51 1.44 11.30 12.77
N ALA A 52 1.16 10.09 12.27
CA ALA A 52 1.71 8.87 12.85
C ALA A 52 3.24 8.77 12.68
N LEU A 53 3.76 9.20 11.52
CA LEU A 53 5.19 9.22 11.24
C LEU A 53 5.91 10.29 12.08
N GLU A 54 5.33 11.47 12.24
CA GLU A 54 5.86 12.55 13.09
C GLU A 54 5.98 12.09 14.54
N VAL A 55 4.94 11.44 15.10
CA VAL A 55 5.00 10.88 16.46
C VAL A 55 6.08 9.80 16.56
N ALA A 56 6.19 8.91 15.57
CA ALA A 56 7.21 7.87 15.56
C ALA A 56 8.63 8.46 15.45
N LEU A 57 8.84 9.46 14.59
CA LEU A 57 10.12 10.14 14.40
C LEU A 57 10.50 10.94 15.64
N ALA A 58 9.57 11.68 16.25
CA ALA A 58 9.80 12.44 17.48
C ALA A 58 10.12 11.53 18.67
N SER A 59 9.40 10.41 18.83
CA SER A 59 9.71 9.42 19.86
C SER A 59 11.08 8.77 19.66
N TRP A 60 11.58 8.73 18.43
CA TRP A 60 12.91 8.22 18.13
C TRP A 60 14.01 9.26 18.31
N ASP A 61 13.76 10.52 17.96
CA ASP A 61 14.69 11.62 18.17
C ASP A 61 14.92 11.88 19.66
N ALA A 62 13.88 11.67 20.49
CA ALA A 62 13.97 11.72 21.94
C ALA A 62 14.62 10.48 22.58
N SER A 63 14.96 9.44 21.81
CA SER A 63 15.58 8.23 22.33
C SER A 63 17.11 8.30 22.19
N ASP A 64 17.83 8.26 23.31
CA ASP A 64 19.31 8.23 23.33
C ASP A 64 19.93 7.00 22.64
N LYS A 65 19.12 6.01 22.26
CA LYS A 65 19.57 4.79 21.59
C LYS A 65 19.32 4.88 20.09
N LEU A 66 20.39 5.04 19.31
CA LEU A 66 20.39 4.81 17.86
C LEU A 66 19.79 3.41 17.58
N PRO A 67 18.70 3.29 16.81
CA PRO A 67 18.04 2.01 16.64
C PRO A 67 18.92 1.07 15.81
N GLU A 68 19.02 -0.20 16.24
CA GLU A 68 19.63 -1.30 15.48
C GLU A 68 19.05 -1.43 14.05
N LYS A 69 17.86 -0.86 13.83
CA LYS A 69 17.14 -0.81 12.56
C LYS A 69 17.18 0.58 11.91
N LYS A 70 18.35 1.22 11.86
CA LYS A 70 18.59 2.51 11.16
C LYS A 70 17.98 2.55 9.76
N ASN A 71 17.99 1.44 9.02
CA ASN A 71 17.38 1.35 7.69
C ASN A 71 15.85 1.53 7.72
N LYS A 72 15.16 1.02 8.75
CA LYS A 72 13.71 1.18 8.91
C LYS A 72 13.36 2.62 9.27
N PHE A 73 14.16 3.24 10.14
CA PHE A 73 14.06 4.66 10.46
C PHE A 73 14.19 5.55 9.21
N MET A 74 15.27 5.35 8.44
CA MET A 74 15.51 6.14 7.22
C MET A 74 14.38 5.98 6.20
N ARG A 75 13.81 4.78 6.06
CA ARG A 75 12.63 4.56 5.21
C ARG A 75 11.41 5.36 5.66
N TYR A 76 11.14 5.43 6.96
CA TYR A 76 10.03 6.23 7.48
C TYR A 76 10.27 7.73 7.32
N LYS A 77 11.52 8.17 7.49
CA LYS A 77 11.90 9.56 7.20
C LYS A 77 11.72 9.90 5.72
N TRP A 78 12.18 9.05 4.81
CA TRP A 78 11.98 9.25 3.37
C TRP A 78 10.51 9.20 2.96
N LEU A 79 9.72 8.30 3.56
CA LEU A 79 8.28 8.24 3.36
C LEU A 79 7.62 9.54 3.84
N HIS A 80 7.99 10.02 5.04
CA HIS A 80 7.50 11.29 5.58
C HIS A 80 7.82 12.44 4.62
N ASP A 81 9.09 12.61 4.24
CA ASP A 81 9.52 13.70 3.37
C ASP A 81 8.81 13.67 2.00
N ALA A 82 8.66 12.48 1.40
CA ALA A 82 7.95 12.30 0.14
C ALA A 82 6.45 12.62 0.24
N LEU A 83 5.80 12.25 1.36
CA LEU A 83 4.39 12.57 1.60
C LEU A 83 4.19 14.07 1.87
N THR A 84 5.08 14.71 2.63
CA THR A 84 5.06 16.16 2.85
C THR A 84 5.28 16.93 1.54
N GLU A 85 6.18 16.47 0.68
CA GLU A 85 6.39 17.08 -0.64
C GLU A 85 5.15 16.94 -1.54
N TRP A 86 4.54 15.75 -1.55
CA TRP A 86 3.30 15.51 -2.26
C TRP A 86 2.17 16.42 -1.75
N GLU A 87 1.99 16.54 -0.43
CA GLU A 87 0.98 17.41 0.18
C GLU A 87 1.22 18.88 -0.18
N ARG A 88 2.47 19.37 -0.11
CA ARG A 88 2.81 20.73 -0.51
C ARG A 88 2.51 20.99 -1.97
N ASN A 89 2.79 20.03 -2.86
CA ASN A 89 2.49 20.17 -4.27
C ASN A 89 0.99 20.17 -4.54
N LEU A 90 0.21 19.37 -3.80
CA LEU A 90 -1.24 19.41 -3.82
C LEU A 90 -1.77 20.78 -3.33
N LEU A 91 -1.27 21.31 -2.22
CA LEU A 91 -1.74 22.61 -1.70
C LEU A 91 -1.46 23.77 -2.66
N LYS A 92 -0.38 23.70 -3.46
CA LYS A 92 -0.10 24.69 -4.53
C LYS A 92 -1.09 24.64 -5.70
N SER A 93 -1.77 23.51 -5.86
CA SER A 93 -2.82 23.31 -6.87
C SER A 93 -4.24 23.54 -6.34
N VAL A 94 -4.44 23.54 -5.02
CA VAL A 94 -5.75 23.84 -4.42
C VAL A 94 -6.18 25.26 -4.83
N GLY A 95 -7.37 25.37 -5.44
CA GLY A 95 -7.92 26.64 -5.93
C GLY A 95 -7.64 26.93 -7.41
N LYS A 96 -6.92 26.05 -8.12
CA LYS A 96 -6.81 26.08 -9.59
C LYS A 96 -7.74 25.02 -10.18
N GLU A 97 -8.44 25.35 -11.27
CA GLU A 97 -9.06 24.32 -12.09
C GLU A 97 -7.93 23.49 -12.72
N GLU A 98 -7.84 22.23 -12.31
CA GLU A 98 -6.92 21.27 -12.87
C GLU A 98 -7.67 20.23 -13.69
N ASP A 99 -7.05 19.83 -14.80
CA ASP A 99 -7.58 18.79 -15.65
C ASP A 99 -7.57 17.43 -14.93
N PHE A 100 -8.52 16.58 -15.31
CA PHE A 100 -8.68 15.23 -14.74
C PHE A 100 -7.39 14.41 -14.83
N GLN A 101 -6.60 14.55 -15.91
CA GLN A 101 -5.38 13.79 -16.11
C GLN A 101 -4.29 14.20 -15.11
N THR A 102 -4.15 15.49 -14.81
CA THR A 102 -3.24 16.00 -13.77
C THR A 102 -3.62 15.49 -12.40
N ARG A 103 -4.92 15.54 -12.05
CA ARG A 103 -5.45 15.04 -10.77
C ARG A 103 -5.24 13.53 -10.61
N LEU A 104 -5.49 12.76 -11.67
CA LEU A 104 -5.24 11.32 -11.70
C LEU A 104 -3.75 11.00 -11.53
N ASN A 105 -2.88 11.74 -12.23
CA ASN A 105 -1.42 11.56 -12.12
C ASN A 105 -0.95 11.82 -10.68
N ARG A 106 -1.50 12.83 -10.00
CA ARG A 106 -1.21 13.10 -8.59
C ARG A 106 -1.60 11.95 -7.67
N LEU A 107 -2.79 11.38 -7.84
CA LEU A 107 -3.23 10.19 -7.10
C LEU A 107 -2.32 8.99 -7.37
N GLN A 108 -1.86 8.85 -8.61
CA GLN A 108 -0.94 7.79 -8.98
C GLN A 108 0.45 7.98 -8.38
N GLN A 109 0.95 9.22 -8.28
CA GLN A 109 2.17 9.56 -7.55
C GLN A 109 2.05 9.18 -6.06
N PHE A 110 0.92 9.48 -5.42
CA PHE A 110 0.66 9.05 -4.04
C PHE A 110 0.73 7.53 -3.88
N ALA A 111 0.04 6.78 -4.76
CA ALA A 111 0.07 5.33 -4.73
C ALA A 111 1.50 4.77 -4.92
N ASN A 112 2.29 5.39 -5.80
CA ASN A 112 3.68 5.03 -6.05
C ASN A 112 4.58 5.29 -4.83
N ILE A 113 4.39 6.41 -4.12
CA ILE A 113 5.13 6.71 -2.87
C ILE A 113 4.85 5.61 -1.85
N TYR A 114 3.58 5.28 -1.60
CA TYR A 114 3.25 4.20 -0.66
C TYR A 114 3.82 2.84 -1.09
N HIS A 115 3.76 2.50 -2.38
CA HIS A 115 4.29 1.22 -2.84
C HIS A 115 5.81 1.14 -2.74
N SER A 116 6.51 2.26 -2.98
CA SER A 116 7.98 2.33 -2.98
C SER A 116 8.57 2.23 -1.57
N TYR A 117 7.90 2.83 -0.58
CA TYR A 117 8.46 2.96 0.76
C TYR A 117 7.74 2.13 1.83
N ALA A 118 6.43 1.85 1.68
CA ALA A 118 5.63 1.09 2.64
C ALA A 118 5.36 -0.38 2.22
N GLY A 119 5.62 -0.75 0.95
CA GLY A 119 5.23 -2.05 0.37
C GLY A 119 6.24 -3.22 0.46
N ARG A 120 7.41 -3.06 1.11
CA ARG A 120 8.43 -4.12 1.25
C ARG A 120 8.94 -4.34 2.67
#